data_AF-A0A1Y3BEF5-F1
#
_entry.id   AF-A0A1Y3BEF5-F1
#
_cell.length_a   1.000
_cell.length_b   1.000
_cell.length_c   1.000
_cell.angle_alpha   90.00
_cell.angle_beta   90.00
_cell.angle_gamma   90.00
#
_symmetry.space_group_name_H-M   'P 1'
#
loop_
_entity.id
_entity.type
_entity.pdbx_description
1 polymer ?
#
loop_
_entity_poly.entity_id
_entity_poly.type
_entity_poly.pdbx_seq_one_letter_code
_entity_poly.pdbx_strand_id
1 'polypeptide(L)'
;MLASPNIYYYINWFNIYYWAGWTLNFMEFQFNTDLVRVPHVSTNNTIELCSANIVPGKCMFLSGNHYLDQRFKDIKDIPEWSLIFWKNFAFIFIFAIGSYLINTVIYVIPLPASLKSKFRD
;
A
#
# COMPACT_ATOMS: atom_id res chain seq x y z
N MET A 1 -8.22 -4.77 -1.39
CA MET A 1 -9.18 -3.78 -1.92
C MET A 1 -10.38 -4.52 -2.50
N LEU A 2 -11.10 -5.27 -1.68
CA LEU A 2 -12.07 -6.27 -2.15
C LEU A 2 -13.41 -5.69 -2.61
N ALA A 3 -13.72 -4.44 -2.25
CA ALA A 3 -15.02 -3.81 -2.50
C ALA A 3 -14.94 -2.45 -3.24
N SER A 4 -13.76 -2.07 -3.74
CA SER A 4 -13.58 -0.80 -4.43
C SER A 4 -14.01 -0.93 -5.89
N PRO A 5 -14.85 -0.01 -6.44
CA PRO A 5 -15.14 0.01 -7.87
C PRO A 5 -13.86 0.05 -8.71
N ASN A 6 -13.88 -0.58 -9.89
CA ASN A 6 -12.69 -0.78 -10.74
C ASN A 6 -11.92 0.52 -11.04
N ILE A 7 -12.60 1.66 -11.15
CA ILE A 7 -11.93 2.95 -11.39
C ILE A 7 -10.98 3.34 -10.26
N TYR A 8 -11.38 3.10 -9.00
CA TYR A 8 -10.56 3.40 -7.84
C TYR A 8 -9.36 2.46 -7.73
N TYR A 9 -9.45 1.26 -8.29
CA TYR A 9 -8.28 0.37 -8.40
C TYR A 9 -7.16 1.03 -9.22
N TYR A 10 -7.49 1.60 -10.37
CA TYR A 10 -6.51 2.31 -11.20
C TYR A 10 -6.02 3.62 -10.57
N ILE A 11 -6.90 4.36 -9.90
CA ILE A 11 -6.51 5.60 -9.20
C ILE A 11 -5.47 5.31 -8.11
N ASN A 12 -5.58 4.18 -7.42
CA ASN A 12 -4.61 3.81 -6.39
C ASN A 12 -3.19 3.65 -6.91
N TRP A 13 -3.00 3.30 -8.19
CA TRP A 13 -1.66 3.22 -8.78
C TRP A 13 -0.96 4.58 -8.89
N PHE A 14 -1.74 5.67 -8.97
CA PHE A 14 -1.24 7.04 -8.96
C PHE A 14 -1.04 7.61 -7.55
N ASN A 15 -1.22 6.79 -6.52
CA ASN A 15 -1.10 7.20 -5.12
C ASN A 15 0.19 6.63 -4.50
N ILE A 16 1.11 7.50 -4.09
CA ILE A 16 2.33 7.09 -3.37
C ILE A 16 2.03 6.29 -2.09
N TYR A 17 0.95 6.61 -1.38
CA TYR A 17 0.54 5.93 -0.16
C TYR A 17 0.12 4.48 -0.40
N TYR A 18 -0.36 4.16 -1.61
CA TYR A 18 -0.66 2.79 -1.97
C TYR A 18 0.61 1.94 -1.98
N TRP A 19 1.65 2.40 -2.69
CA TRP A 19 2.93 1.71 -2.79
C TRP A 19 3.65 1.64 -1.46
N ALA A 20 3.69 2.75 -0.70
CA ALA A 20 4.27 2.77 0.64
C ALA A 20 3.53 1.84 1.61
N GLY A 21 2.20 1.89 1.60
CA GLY A 21 1.37 1.01 2.42
C GLY A 21 1.59 -0.46 2.07
N TRP A 22 1.67 -0.78 0.77
CA TRP A 22 1.99 -2.12 0.29
C TRP A 22 3.34 -2.60 0.85
N THR A 23 4.41 -1.81 0.69
CA THR A 23 5.76 -2.20 1.11
C THR A 23 5.86 -2.36 2.63
N LEU A 24 5.32 -1.41 3.40
CA LEU A 24 5.37 -1.47 4.87
C LEU A 24 4.60 -2.68 5.41
N ASN A 25 3.39 -2.93 4.88
CA ASN A 25 2.61 -4.10 5.29
C ASN A 25 3.32 -5.40 4.90
N PHE A 26 3.93 -5.45 3.72
CA PHE A 26 4.71 -6.61 3.30
C PHE A 26 5.87 -6.87 4.28
N MET A 27 6.67 -5.86 4.63
CA MET A 27 7.81 -6.04 5.55
C MET A 27 7.39 -6.48 6.97
N GLU A 28 6.28 -5.96 7.48
CA GLU A 28 5.82 -6.25 8.85
C GLU A 28 5.15 -7.62 8.99
N PHE A 29 4.30 -7.97 8.02
CA PHE A 29 3.37 -9.08 8.15
C PHE A 29 3.82 -10.35 7.41
N GLN A 30 4.72 -10.24 6.42
CA GLN A 30 5.16 -11.38 5.63
C GLN A 30 6.06 -12.30 6.48
N PHE A 31 5.69 -13.58 6.53
CA PHE A 31 6.40 -14.63 7.29
C PHE A 31 6.58 -14.36 8.79
N ASN A 32 5.81 -13.44 9.36
CA ASN A 32 5.85 -13.17 10.79
C ASN A 32 5.13 -14.27 11.58
N THR A 33 5.88 -15.07 12.34
CA THR A 33 5.37 -16.22 13.10
C THR A 33 4.56 -15.82 14.32
N ASP A 34 4.78 -14.63 14.86
CA ASP A 34 4.08 -14.13 16.05
C ASP A 34 2.61 -13.80 15.73
N LEU A 35 2.29 -13.70 14.44
CA LEU A 35 0.95 -13.40 13.94
C LEU A 35 0.14 -14.65 13.58
N VAL A 36 0.66 -15.84 13.86
CA VAL A 36 -0.04 -17.10 13.59
C VAL A 36 -1.05 -17.36 14.71
N ARG A 37 -2.35 -17.33 14.36
CA ARG A 37 -3.47 -17.62 15.26
C ARG A 37 -3.45 -16.80 16.56
N VAL A 38 -3.17 -15.50 16.42
CA VAL A 38 -3.17 -14.53 17.53
C VAL A 38 -4.48 -14.62 18.30
N PRO A 39 -4.45 -14.68 19.65
CA PRO A 39 -5.66 -14.77 20.44
C PRO A 39 -6.53 -13.51 20.31
N HIS A 40 -7.84 -13.67 20.50
CA HIS A 40 -8.81 -12.59 20.46
C HIS A 40 -9.49 -12.43 21.83
N VAL A 41 -9.97 -11.22 22.11
CA VAL A 41 -10.77 -10.95 23.30
C VAL A 41 -12.21 -11.34 23.00
N SER A 42 -12.72 -12.31 23.76
CA SER A 42 -14.10 -12.78 23.71
C SER A 42 -15.06 -11.75 24.30
N THR A 43 -16.35 -11.87 24.00
CA THR A 43 -17.42 -11.01 24.54
C THR A 43 -17.49 -11.04 26.07
N ASN A 44 -16.95 -12.08 26.69
CA ASN A 44 -16.86 -12.25 28.15
C ASN A 44 -15.57 -11.68 28.76
N ASN A 45 -14.81 -10.85 28.02
CA ASN A 45 -13.50 -10.31 28.41
C ASN A 45 -12.43 -11.38 28.70
N THR A 46 -12.61 -12.60 28.19
CA THR A 46 -11.62 -13.67 28.27
C THR A 46 -10.75 -13.72 27.01
N ILE A 47 -9.48 -14.03 27.17
CA ILE A 47 -8.55 -14.23 26.04
C ILE A 47 -8.77 -15.65 25.51
N GLU A 48 -9.27 -15.76 24.28
CA GLU A 48 -9.53 -17.04 23.61
C GLU A 48 -8.55 -17.22 22.43
N LEU A 49 -7.92 -18.40 22.36
CA LEU A 49 -7.05 -18.77 21.25
C LEU A 49 -7.86 -18.92 19.95
N CYS A 50 -7.32 -18.41 18.85
CA CYS A 50 -7.95 -18.57 17.55
C CYS A 50 -7.82 -20.00 17.04
N SER A 51 -8.96 -20.58 16.65
CA SER A 51 -8.99 -21.91 16.02
C SER A 51 -8.28 -21.91 14.67
N ALA A 52 -8.03 -23.09 14.11
CA ALA A 52 -7.49 -23.22 12.75
C ALA A 52 -8.43 -22.67 11.66
N ASN A 53 -9.68 -22.37 12.00
CA ASN A 53 -10.71 -21.89 11.07
C ASN A 53 -10.91 -20.38 11.20
N ILE A 54 -11.25 -19.74 10.08
CA ILE A 54 -11.63 -18.33 10.04
C ILE A 54 -12.99 -18.19 10.72
N VAL A 55 -13.06 -17.35 11.75
CA VAL A 55 -14.31 -17.04 12.45
C VAL A 55 -14.59 -15.55 12.26
N PRO A 56 -15.57 -15.18 11.39
CA PRO A 56 -15.94 -13.79 11.17
C PRO A 56 -16.27 -13.08 12.49
N GLY A 57 -15.74 -11.87 12.69
CA GLY A 57 -15.93 -11.09 13.91
C GLY A 57 -15.06 -11.48 15.10
N LYS A 58 -14.22 -12.52 14.99
CA LYS A 58 -13.29 -12.96 16.03
C LYS A 58 -11.87 -13.11 15.48
N CYS A 59 -11.68 -14.17 14.69
CA CYS A 59 -10.40 -14.60 14.14
C CYS A 59 -10.44 -14.43 12.62
N MET A 60 -10.46 -13.17 12.16
CA MET A 60 -10.60 -12.86 10.74
C MET A 60 -9.36 -13.25 9.93
N PHE A 61 -8.17 -13.12 10.53
CA PHE A 61 -6.90 -13.47 9.90
C PHE A 61 -6.20 -14.58 10.68
N LEU A 62 -5.79 -15.65 9.99
CA LEU A 62 -5.09 -16.78 10.61
C LEU A 62 -3.58 -16.57 10.71
N SER A 63 -3.02 -15.69 9.87
CA SER A 63 -1.62 -15.31 9.81
C SER A 63 -1.44 -13.95 9.15
N GLY A 64 -0.26 -13.33 9.30
CA GLY A 64 0.10 -12.11 8.56
C GLY A 64 0.00 -12.29 7.05
N ASN A 65 0.47 -13.43 6.53
CA ASN A 65 0.33 -13.77 5.10
C ASN A 65 -1.14 -13.85 4.65
N HIS A 66 -2.03 -14.41 5.49
CA HIS A 66 -3.46 -14.46 5.18
C HIS A 66 -4.09 -13.05 5.16
N TYR A 67 -3.65 -12.14 6.04
CA TYR A 67 -4.04 -10.73 5.98
C TYR A 67 -3.58 -10.07 4.68
N LEU A 68 -2.32 -10.27 4.30
CA LEU A 68 -1.74 -9.69 3.08
C LEU A 68 -2.45 -10.18 1.81
N ASP A 69 -2.76 -11.48 1.74
CA ASP A 69 -3.51 -12.09 0.64
C ASP A 69 -4.91 -11.43 0.48
N GLN A 70 -5.66 -11.29 1.58
CA GLN A 70 -6.96 -10.62 1.53
C GLN A 70 -6.85 -9.12 1.19
N ARG A 71 -5.81 -8.44 1.68
CA ARG A 71 -5.67 -6.99 1.51
C ARG A 71 -5.23 -6.62 0.09
N PHE A 72 -4.26 -7.34 -0.46
CA PHE A 72 -3.57 -6.95 -1.69
C PHE A 72 -3.74 -7.94 -2.85
N LYS A 73 -4.35 -9.12 -2.65
CA LYS A 73 -4.60 -10.20 -3.65
C LYS A 73 -3.37 -10.78 -4.37
N ASP A 74 -2.30 -10.01 -4.49
CA ASP A 74 -1.12 -10.33 -5.27
C ASP A 74 0.07 -10.78 -4.40
N ILE A 75 -0.10 -10.97 -3.08
CA ILE A 75 0.99 -11.24 -2.12
C ILE A 75 1.14 -12.75 -1.77
N LYS A 76 0.66 -13.65 -2.62
CA LYS A 76 0.76 -15.08 -2.32
C LYS A 76 2.15 -15.64 -2.63
N ASP A 77 2.80 -16.22 -1.62
CA ASP A 77 4.07 -16.96 -1.72
C ASP A 77 5.24 -16.17 -2.33
N ILE A 78 5.23 -14.86 -2.15
CA ILE A 78 6.26 -13.96 -2.66
C ILE A 78 7.46 -13.95 -1.68
N PRO A 79 8.67 -14.37 -2.09
CA PRO A 79 9.86 -14.21 -1.27
C PRO A 79 10.23 -12.73 -1.14
N GLU A 80 10.87 -12.35 -0.04
CA GLU A 80 11.30 -10.97 0.22
C GLU A 80 12.20 -10.41 -0.90
N TRP A 81 13.06 -11.26 -1.46
CA TRP A 81 13.93 -10.96 -2.59
C TRP A 81 13.23 -10.89 -3.95
N SER A 82 11.90 -10.96 -3.97
CA SER A 82 11.15 -10.96 -5.22
C SER A 82 11.32 -9.64 -5.97
N LEU A 83 11.30 -9.75 -7.30
CA LEU A 83 11.23 -8.60 -8.18
C LEU A 83 9.99 -7.72 -7.89
N ILE A 84 8.90 -8.34 -7.40
CA ILE A 84 7.65 -7.66 -7.08
C ILE A 84 7.85 -6.69 -5.91
N PHE A 85 8.53 -7.13 -4.85
CA PHE A 85 8.86 -6.26 -3.72
C PHE A 85 9.68 -5.05 -4.16
N TRP A 86 10.81 -5.28 -4.84
CA TRP A 86 11.70 -4.21 -5.28
C TRP A 86 11.05 -3.26 -6.27
N LYS A 87 10.20 -3.76 -7.17
CA LYS A 87 9.39 -2.92 -8.06
C LYS A 87 8.50 -1.97 -7.26
N ASN A 88 7.74 -2.49 -6.29
CA ASN A 88 6.81 -1.69 -5.50
C ASN A 88 7.54 -0.67 -4.61
N PHE A 89 8.67 -1.06 -4.03
CA PHE A 89 9.54 -0.14 -3.29
C PHE A 89 10.10 0.98 -4.20
N ALA A 90 10.57 0.64 -5.40
CA ALA A 90 11.09 1.61 -6.37
C ALA A 90 10.03 2.63 -6.82
N PHE A 91 8.77 2.22 -6.95
CA PHE A 91 7.67 3.13 -7.31
C PHE A 91 7.54 4.31 -6.33
N ILE A 92 7.84 4.12 -5.05
CA ILE A 92 7.80 5.21 -4.05
C ILE A 92 8.78 6.33 -4.44
N PHE A 93 9.98 5.97 -4.91
CA PHE A 93 10.99 6.94 -5.34
C PHE A 93 10.67 7.59 -6.67
N ILE A 94 9.95 6.90 -7.57
CA ILE A 94 9.49 7.49 -8.83
C ILE A 94 8.60 8.70 -8.56
N PHE A 95 7.73 8.66 -7.55
CA PHE A 95 6.92 9.83 -7.17
C PHE A 95 7.78 11.00 -6.65
N ALA A 96 8.77 10.72 -5.79
CA ALA A 96 9.65 11.75 -5.25
C ALA A 96 10.49 12.42 -6.35
N ILE A 97 11.13 11.61 -7.20
CA ILE A 97 11.95 12.08 -8.33
C ILE A 97 11.05 12.79 -9.36
N GLY A 98 9.88 12.24 -9.66
CA GLY A 98 8.92 12.84 -10.59
C GLY A 98 8.47 14.22 -10.11
N SER A 99 8.16 14.37 -8.83
CA SER A 99 7.80 15.67 -8.25
C SER A 99 8.94 16.68 -8.35
N TYR A 100 10.18 16.24 -8.12
CA TYR A 100 11.36 17.10 -8.27
C TYR A 100 11.56 17.55 -9.72
N LEU A 101 11.45 16.63 -10.69
CA LEU A 101 11.59 16.93 -12.11
C LEU A 101 10.49 17.87 -12.61
N ILE A 102 9.23 17.63 -12.24
CA ILE A 102 8.11 18.52 -12.60
C ILE A 102 8.36 19.93 -12.06
N ASN A 103 8.77 20.04 -10.80
CA ASN A 103 9.07 21.34 -10.20
C ASN A 103 10.22 22.05 -10.93
N THR A 104 11.27 21.31 -11.29
CA THR A 104 12.41 21.83 -12.06
C THR A 104 11.98 22.33 -13.44
N VAL A 105 11.15 21.56 -14.15
CA VAL A 105 10.63 21.93 -15.48
C VAL A 105 9.77 23.19 -15.39
N ILE A 106 8.88 23.29 -14.40
CA ILE A 106 8.05 24.48 -14.17
C ILE A 106 8.93 25.72 -13.90
N TYR A 107 10.01 25.54 -13.13
CA TYR A 107 10.92 26.64 -12.80
C TYR A 107 11.78 27.09 -13.99
N VAL A 108 12.23 26.15 -14.82
CA VAL A 108 13.14 26.41 -15.95
C VAL A 108 12.40 26.94 -17.18
N ILE A 109 11.17 26.49 -17.44
CA ILE A 109 10.42 26.95 -18.62
C ILE A 109 9.94 28.39 -18.39
N PRO A 110 10.43 29.38 -19.16
CA PRO A 110 9.96 30.75 -19.02
C PRO A 110 8.47 30.80 -19.37
N LEU A 111 7.69 31.49 -18.52
CA LEU A 111 6.28 31.77 -18.79
C LEU A 111 6.12 32.31 -20.23
N PRO A 112 5.16 31.79 -21.03
CA PRO A 112 4.97 32.22 -22.40
C PRO A 112 4.79 33.74 -22.45
N ALA A 113 5.39 34.36 -23.47
CA ALA A 113 5.43 35.81 -23.61
C ALA A 113 4.03 36.45 -23.61
N SER A 114 3.01 35.71 -24.07
CA SER A 114 1.60 36.13 -24.05
C SER A 114 1.01 36.27 -22.64
N LEU A 115 1.47 35.50 -21.66
CA LEU A 115 1.10 35.69 -20.26
C LEU A 115 1.90 36.86 -19.67
N LYS A 116 3.19 36.96 -19.97
CA LYS A 116 4.03 38.07 -19.50
C LYS A 116 3.53 39.44 -19.98
N SER A 117 3.04 39.56 -21.21
CA SER A 117 2.51 40.83 -21.73
C SER A 117 1.18 41.22 -21.07
N LYS A 118 0.37 40.25 -20.65
CA LYS A 118 -0.96 40.50 -20.07
C LYS A 118 -0.94 40.96 -18.60
N PHE A 119 0.16 40.72 -17.89
CA PHE A 119 0.35 41.13 -16.49
C PHE A 119 1.36 42.28 -16.33
N ARG A 120 1.84 42.87 -17.44
CA ARG A 120 2.81 43.97 -17.44
C ARG A 120 2.20 45.34 -17.81
N ASP A 121 0.87 45.42 -17.87
CA ASP A 121 0.11 46.67 -17.97
C ASP A 121 -0.59 46.97 -16.64
#